data_AF-A0A7S2GTP1-F1
#
_entry.id   AF-A0A7S2GTP1-F1
#
_cell.length_a   1.000
_cell.length_b   1.000
_cell.length_c   1.000
_cell.angle_alpha   90.00
_cell.angle_beta   90.00
_cell.angle_gamma   90.00
#
_symmetry.space_group_name_H-M   'P 1'
#
loop_
_entity.id
_entity.type
_entity.pdbx_description
1 polymer ?
#
loop_
_entity_poly.entity_id
_entity_poly.type
_entity_poly.pdbx_seq_one_letter_code
_entity_poly.pdbx_strand_id
1 'polypeptide(L)'
;GASESEMEDLQEVPSSGNGGGRTAVRLVERGPRLTLSLVKAEEGVCNGNVLYHRYKTHTPSQQEVNEEKARQRRKLKERNERLESKMDSRKSDLRQREKRKKATQEDAGEGGTAEDEANADGFVGRSEADQPPKKKSKRFHPLTWKAKGPKKQQQQDRVLDRFHKSRTNPSQ
;
A
#
# COMPACT_ATOMS: atom_id res chain seq x y z
N GLY A 1 -4.86 -11.36 23.85
CA GLY A 1 -5.77 -10.61 24.72
C GLY A 1 -6.59 -9.69 23.86
N ALA A 2 -7.87 -10.00 23.68
CA ALA A 2 -8.87 -9.09 23.15
C ALA A 2 -9.82 -8.78 24.31
N SER A 3 -10.11 -7.49 24.51
CA SER A 3 -10.77 -6.89 25.67
C SER A 3 -12.10 -7.54 26.07
N GLU A 4 -12.24 -7.80 27.37
CA GLU A 4 -13.49 -8.03 28.11
C GLU A 4 -14.22 -6.71 28.37
N SER A 5 -14.86 -6.10 27.36
CA SER A 5 -15.63 -4.87 27.59
C SER A 5 -16.97 -4.77 26.86
N GLU A 6 -17.59 -5.88 26.45
CA GLU A 6 -18.91 -5.88 25.81
C GLU A 6 -19.88 -6.92 26.41
N MET A 7 -19.92 -7.06 27.74
CA MET A 7 -20.91 -7.93 28.40
C MET A 7 -21.46 -7.32 29.70
N GLU A 8 -22.04 -6.13 29.63
CA GLU A 8 -22.89 -5.60 30.70
C GLU A 8 -24.17 -5.00 30.11
N ASP A 9 -24.99 -5.85 29.51
CA ASP A 9 -26.43 -5.60 29.33
C ASP A 9 -27.14 -6.93 29.02
N LEU A 10 -26.91 -7.94 29.88
CA LEU A 10 -27.76 -9.13 29.88
C LEU A 10 -29.07 -8.78 30.59
N GLN A 11 -30.11 -8.45 29.83
CA GLN A 11 -31.47 -8.49 30.33
C GLN A 11 -31.78 -9.93 30.78
N GLU A 12 -32.03 -10.12 32.08
CA GLU A 12 -32.51 -11.39 32.62
C GLU A 12 -33.81 -11.80 31.91
N VAL A 13 -33.71 -12.84 31.09
CA VAL A 13 -34.87 -13.51 30.54
C VAL A 13 -35.55 -14.30 31.67
N PRO A 14 -36.85 -14.13 31.94
CA PRO A 14 -37.52 -14.92 32.97
C PRO A 14 -37.49 -16.39 32.55
N SER A 15 -36.65 -17.18 33.22
CA SER A 15 -36.68 -18.64 33.15
C SER A 15 -37.97 -19.10 33.82
N SER A 16 -38.98 -19.42 33.01
CA SER A 16 -40.22 -20.01 33.51
C SER A 16 -39.90 -21.40 34.06
N GLY A 17 -39.86 -21.51 35.39
CA GLY A 17 -39.74 -22.78 36.09
C GLY A 17 -40.81 -23.77 35.65
N ASN A 18 -40.38 -25.02 35.45
CA ASN A 18 -41.15 -26.26 35.29
C ASN A 18 -42.30 -26.30 34.27
N GLY A 19 -42.07 -27.08 33.21
CA GLY A 19 -43.11 -27.89 32.55
C GLY A 19 -43.57 -27.37 31.21
N GLY A 20 -42.90 -27.75 30.12
CA GLY A 20 -43.46 -27.80 28.75
C GLY A 20 -44.16 -26.54 28.22
N GLY A 21 -43.94 -25.37 28.83
CA GLY A 21 -44.68 -24.15 28.54
C GLY A 21 -44.09 -23.40 27.35
N ARG A 22 -44.93 -23.04 26.39
CA ARG A 22 -44.54 -22.19 25.25
C ARG A 22 -44.36 -20.76 25.74
N THR A 23 -43.15 -20.23 25.69
CA THR A 23 -42.88 -18.81 25.99
C THR A 23 -43.31 -17.94 24.81
N ALA A 24 -44.19 -16.96 25.05
CA ALA A 24 -44.63 -16.00 24.03
C ALA A 24 -43.65 -14.83 23.96
N VAL A 25 -43.02 -14.62 22.79
CA VAL A 25 -42.11 -13.49 22.53
C VAL A 25 -42.82 -12.42 21.73
N ARG A 26 -42.79 -11.17 22.22
CA ARG A 26 -43.31 -10.00 21.49
C ARG A 26 -42.15 -9.33 20.75
N LEU A 27 -42.25 -9.25 19.43
CA LEU A 27 -41.33 -8.47 18.62
C LEU A 27 -41.90 -7.06 18.44
N VAL A 28 -41.05 -6.06 18.63
CA VAL A 28 -41.34 -4.65 18.30
C VAL A 28 -40.33 -4.19 17.28
N GLU A 29 -40.78 -3.38 16.33
CA GLU A 29 -39.89 -2.89 15.29
C GLU A 29 -39.09 -1.72 15.82
N ARG A 30 -37.78 -1.91 15.94
CA ARG A 30 -36.84 -0.86 16.33
C ARG A 30 -36.06 -0.42 15.10
N GLY A 31 -36.26 0.83 14.70
CA GLY A 31 -35.45 1.49 13.68
C GLY A 31 -36.00 1.42 12.24
N PRO A 32 -35.26 2.01 11.29
CA PRO A 32 -35.69 2.12 9.90
C PRO A 32 -35.66 0.76 9.19
N ARG A 33 -36.71 0.49 8.40
CA ARG A 33 -36.77 -0.69 7.53
C ARG A 33 -36.02 -0.42 6.24
N LEU A 34 -35.14 -1.34 5.86
CA LEU A 34 -34.39 -1.25 4.61
C LEU A 34 -34.87 -2.31 3.63
N THR A 35 -35.03 -1.89 2.38
CA THR A 35 -35.18 -2.80 1.23
C THR A 35 -33.95 -2.60 0.35
N LEU A 36 -33.08 -3.61 0.30
CA LEU A 36 -31.81 -3.52 -0.43
C LEU A 36 -31.92 -4.20 -1.79
N SER A 37 -31.17 -3.69 -2.77
CA SER A 37 -31.04 -4.30 -4.10
C SER A 37 -29.56 -4.47 -4.46
N LEU A 38 -29.21 -5.60 -5.06
CA LEU A 38 -27.83 -5.87 -5.47
C LEU A 38 -27.46 -5.04 -6.70
N VAL A 39 -26.42 -4.21 -6.57
CA VAL A 39 -25.90 -3.38 -7.67
C VAL A 39 -24.57 -3.90 -8.18
N LYS A 40 -23.65 -4.28 -7.27
CA LYS A 40 -22.28 -4.66 -7.58
C LYS A 40 -21.77 -5.67 -6.56
N ALA A 41 -20.99 -6.65 -7.02
CA ALA A 41 -20.23 -7.55 -6.17
C ALA A 41 -18.74 -7.41 -6.50
N GLU A 42 -17.92 -7.24 -5.46
CA GLU A 42 -16.47 -7.14 -5.56
C GLU A 42 -15.81 -8.20 -4.68
N GLU A 43 -14.60 -8.60 -5.06
CA GLU A 43 -13.76 -9.44 -4.22
C GLU A 43 -13.25 -8.66 -3.00
N GLY A 44 -13.36 -9.25 -1.80
CA GLY A 44 -12.84 -8.66 -0.58
C GLY A 44 -13.52 -7.35 -0.16
N VAL A 45 -12.78 -6.51 0.57
CA VAL A 45 -13.31 -5.26 1.13
C VAL A 45 -12.87 -4.07 0.28
N CYS A 46 -13.80 -3.54 -0.51
CA CYS A 46 -13.72 -2.26 -1.24
C CYS A 46 -12.54 -2.10 -2.23
N ASN A 47 -11.76 -3.14 -2.53
CA ASN A 47 -10.50 -3.01 -3.27
C ASN A 47 -10.22 -4.13 -4.28
N GLY A 48 -11.06 -5.14 -4.36
CA GLY A 48 -10.87 -6.28 -5.26
C GLY A 48 -11.57 -6.11 -6.60
N ASN A 49 -11.54 -7.19 -7.38
CA ASN A 49 -12.10 -7.20 -8.71
C ASN A 49 -13.63 -7.23 -8.70
N VAL A 50 -14.24 -6.60 -9.69
CA VAL A 50 -15.69 -6.61 -9.87
C VAL A 50 -16.10 -7.94 -10.47
N LEU A 51 -16.89 -8.72 -9.73
CA LEU A 51 -17.42 -10.01 -10.17
C LEU A 51 -18.77 -9.85 -10.89
N TYR A 52 -19.57 -8.90 -10.41
CA TYR A 52 -20.89 -8.63 -10.96
C TYR A 52 -21.21 -7.14 -10.89
N HIS A 53 -21.91 -6.63 -11.91
CA HIS A 53 -22.48 -5.30 -11.88
C HIS A 53 -23.78 -5.25 -12.70
N ARG A 54 -24.88 -4.83 -12.07
CA ARG A 54 -26.24 -4.87 -12.65
C ARG A 54 -26.38 -4.05 -13.94
N TYR A 55 -25.78 -2.87 -13.97
CA TYR A 55 -25.93 -1.90 -15.07
C TYR A 55 -24.76 -1.84 -16.05
N LYS A 56 -23.67 -2.59 -15.79
CA LYS A 56 -22.43 -2.50 -16.56
C LYS A 56 -21.86 -3.89 -16.77
N THR A 57 -21.93 -4.38 -17.99
CA THR A 57 -21.29 -5.62 -18.40
C THR A 57 -19.96 -5.32 -19.04
N HIS A 58 -18.89 -5.86 -18.46
CA HIS A 58 -17.58 -5.85 -19.08
C HIS A 58 -17.49 -7.00 -20.08
N THR A 59 -16.87 -6.76 -21.24
CA THR A 59 -16.53 -7.84 -22.17
C THR A 59 -15.49 -8.77 -21.49
N PRO A 60 -15.41 -10.05 -21.87
CA PRO A 60 -14.48 -10.99 -21.25
C PRO A 60 -13.03 -10.48 -21.30
N SER A 61 -12.62 -9.90 -22.43
CA SER A 61 -11.29 -9.26 -22.56
C SER A 61 -11.06 -8.11 -21.57
N GLN A 62 -12.08 -7.30 -21.27
CA GLN A 62 -11.95 -6.24 -20.26
C GLN A 62 -11.87 -6.80 -18.83
N GLN A 63 -12.55 -7.92 -18.56
CA GLN A 63 -12.48 -8.60 -17.27
C GLN A 63 -11.06 -9.13 -17.04
N GLU A 64 -10.46 -9.80 -18.03
CA GLU A 64 -9.07 -10.28 -17.96
C GLU A 64 -8.07 -9.13 -17.70
N VAL A 65 -8.22 -8.00 -18.41
CA VAL A 65 -7.36 -6.83 -18.19
C VAL A 65 -7.52 -6.28 -16.78
N ASN A 66 -8.73 -6.25 -16.23
CA ASN A 66 -8.97 -5.78 -14.88
C ASN A 66 -8.37 -6.75 -13.84
N GLU A 67 -8.51 -8.05 -14.07
CA GLU A 67 -7.92 -9.08 -13.22
C GLU A 67 -6.39 -9.01 -13.20
N GLU A 68 -5.77 -8.81 -14.36
CA GLU A 68 -4.33 -8.65 -14.47
C GLU A 68 -3.85 -7.39 -13.74
N LYS A 69 -4.53 -6.25 -13.93
CA LYS A 69 -4.24 -5.01 -13.20
C LYS A 69 -4.36 -5.19 -11.69
N ALA A 70 -5.37 -5.89 -11.21
CA ALA A 70 -5.52 -6.16 -9.78
C ALA A 70 -4.46 -7.11 -9.25
N ARG A 71 -4.07 -8.13 -10.02
CA ARG A 71 -2.95 -9.01 -9.69
C ARG A 71 -1.64 -8.24 -9.58
N GLN A 72 -1.39 -7.30 -10.50
CA GLN A 72 -0.23 -6.42 -10.45
C GLN A 72 -0.28 -5.51 -9.22
N ARG A 73 -1.43 -4.89 -8.91
CA ARG A 73 -1.62 -4.08 -7.70
C ARG A 73 -1.33 -4.87 -6.43
N ARG A 74 -1.83 -6.11 -6.32
CA ARG A 74 -1.61 -6.99 -5.18
C ARG A 74 -0.13 -7.32 -4.99
N LYS A 75 0.57 -7.69 -6.08
CA LYS A 75 2.01 -7.96 -6.06
C LYS A 75 2.82 -6.74 -5.64
N LEU A 76 2.48 -5.55 -6.14
CA LEU A 76 3.15 -4.31 -5.77
C LEU A 76 2.93 -3.95 -4.30
N LYS A 77 1.69 -4.10 -3.80
CA LYS A 77 1.35 -3.87 -2.40
C LYS A 77 2.14 -4.79 -1.47
N GLU A 78 2.14 -6.09 -1.74
CA GLU A 78 2.89 -7.08 -0.96
C GLU A 78 4.41 -6.82 -0.99
N ARG A 79 4.94 -6.43 -2.16
CA ARG A 79 6.35 -6.04 -2.27
C ARG A 79 6.67 -4.84 -1.39
N ASN A 80 5.83 -3.82 -1.40
CA ASN A 80 6.04 -2.59 -0.62
C ASN A 80 5.97 -2.89 0.87
N GLU A 81 4.95 -3.62 1.33
CA GLU A 81 4.82 -4.05 2.74
C GLU A 81 6.03 -4.87 3.20
N ARG A 82 6.56 -5.75 2.34
CA ARG A 82 7.78 -6.51 2.63
C ARG A 82 9.03 -5.63 2.72
N LEU A 83 9.11 -4.55 1.95
CA LEU A 83 10.23 -3.62 2.01
C LEU A 83 10.14 -2.76 3.27
N GLU A 84 8.96 -2.22 3.57
CA GLU A 84 8.69 -1.42 4.77
C GLU A 84 9.02 -2.20 6.04
N SER A 85 8.50 -3.42 6.18
CA SER A 85 8.80 -4.29 7.32
C SER A 85 10.31 -4.59 7.49
N LYS A 86 11.04 -4.79 6.39
CA LYS A 86 12.50 -4.98 6.44
C LYS A 86 13.27 -3.71 6.82
N MET A 87 12.77 -2.55 6.39
CA MET A 87 13.38 -1.28 6.77
C MET A 87 13.16 -0.99 8.25
N ASP A 88 11.95 -1.25 8.74
CA ASP A 88 11.59 -1.08 10.15
C ASP A 88 12.39 -2.03 11.04
N SER A 89 12.52 -3.31 10.65
CA SER A 89 13.34 -4.26 11.41
C SER A 89 14.81 -3.88 11.45
N ARG A 90 15.40 -3.48 10.30
CA ARG A 90 16.78 -2.98 10.28
C ARG A 90 16.96 -1.75 11.15
N LYS A 91 16.00 -0.83 11.14
CA LYS A 91 16.03 0.39 11.95
C LYS A 91 15.92 0.07 13.44
N SER A 92 15.09 -0.90 13.84
CA SER A 92 15.01 -1.35 15.23
C SER A 92 16.31 -2.03 15.67
N ASP A 93 16.89 -2.88 14.83
CA ASP A 93 18.13 -3.61 15.15
C ASP A 93 19.32 -2.66 15.32
N LEU A 94 19.46 -1.67 14.42
CA LEU A 94 20.48 -0.63 14.53
C LEU A 94 20.32 0.18 15.82
N ARG A 95 19.08 0.60 16.15
CA ARG A 95 18.79 1.31 17.41
C ARG A 95 19.13 0.47 18.63
N GLN A 96 18.84 -0.83 18.61
CA GLN A 96 19.17 -1.72 19.71
C GLN A 96 20.68 -1.93 19.84
N ARG A 97 21.41 -2.07 18.72
CA ARG A 97 22.86 -2.17 18.72
C ARG A 97 23.53 -0.91 19.23
N GLU A 98 23.06 0.27 18.83
CA GLU A 98 23.56 1.55 19.35
C GLU A 98 23.31 1.70 20.85
N LYS A 99 22.12 1.34 21.34
CA LYS A 99 21.82 1.33 22.78
C LYS A 99 22.74 0.39 23.55
N ARG A 100 22.95 -0.83 23.05
CA ARG A 100 23.86 -1.81 23.67
C ARG A 100 25.30 -1.28 23.73
N LYS A 101 25.78 -0.68 22.63
CA LYS A 101 27.12 -0.07 22.56
C LYS A 101 27.28 1.05 23.58
N LYS A 102 26.28 1.95 23.70
CA LYS A 102 26.30 3.02 24.71
C LYS A 102 26.32 2.46 26.13
N ALA A 103 25.47 1.48 26.43
CA ALA A 103 25.44 0.85 27.75
C ALA A 103 26.78 0.19 28.12
N THR A 104 27.43 -0.54 27.20
CA THR A 104 28.77 -1.11 27.45
C THR A 104 29.86 -0.05 27.61
N GLN A 105 29.71 1.12 26.97
CA GLN A 105 30.71 2.19 27.03
C GLN A 105 30.56 3.03 28.31
N GLU A 106 29.33 3.14 28.86
CA GLU A 106 29.06 3.74 30.17
C GLU A 106 29.51 2.81 31.31
N ASP A 107 29.40 1.49 31.16
CA ASP A 107 29.84 0.48 32.15
C ASP A 107 31.37 0.31 32.17
N ALA A 108 32.05 0.46 31.03
CA ALA A 108 33.52 0.40 30.91
C ALA A 108 34.24 1.69 31.33
N GLY A 109 33.54 2.67 31.90
CA GLY A 109 34.09 3.94 32.40
C GLY A 109 34.96 3.81 33.66
N GLU A 110 35.10 2.60 34.23
CA GLU A 110 35.90 2.33 35.42
C GLU A 110 36.88 1.16 35.18
N GLY A 111 37.78 1.34 34.20
CA GLY A 111 39.04 0.58 34.12
C GLY A 111 39.13 -0.48 33.02
N GLY A 112 40.08 -0.28 32.09
CA GLY A 112 40.60 -1.36 31.25
C GLY A 112 40.92 -0.95 29.81
N THR A 113 42.19 -0.64 29.55
CA THR A 113 42.80 -0.73 28.21
C THR A 113 42.78 -2.17 27.72
N ALA A 114 42.08 -2.46 26.62
CA ALA A 114 42.23 -3.72 25.88
C ALA A 114 41.83 -3.56 24.39
N GLU A 115 42.84 -3.35 23.56
CA GLU A 115 43.07 -3.97 22.24
C GLU A 115 41.89 -4.01 21.24
N ASP A 116 41.95 -3.06 20.29
CA ASP A 116 41.12 -2.93 19.10
C ASP A 116 41.44 -4.04 18.07
N GLU A 117 40.85 -5.23 18.23
CA GLU A 117 40.77 -6.25 17.17
C GLU A 117 39.54 -5.99 16.29
N ALA A 118 39.68 -5.00 15.41
CA ALA A 118 38.74 -4.74 14.33
C ALA A 118 38.76 -5.90 13.33
N ASN A 119 37.93 -6.92 13.58
CA ASN A 119 37.58 -7.95 12.59
C ASN A 119 36.82 -7.30 11.42
N ALA A 120 37.59 -6.84 10.44
CA ALA A 120 37.14 -6.44 9.12
C ALA A 120 36.84 -7.70 8.29
N ASP A 121 35.70 -8.35 8.58
CA ASP A 121 35.25 -9.50 7.80
C ASP A 121 34.46 -9.05 6.55
N GLY A 122 35.15 -9.09 5.40
CA GLY A 122 34.59 -9.77 4.23
C GLY A 122 33.90 -8.97 3.13
N PHE A 123 34.48 -7.89 2.59
CA PHE A 123 34.27 -7.58 1.16
C PHE A 123 35.28 -8.37 0.33
N VAL A 124 34.95 -9.64 0.06
CA VAL A 124 35.74 -10.49 -0.83
C VAL A 124 35.69 -9.90 -2.24
N GLY A 125 36.87 -9.60 -2.77
CA GLY A 125 37.07 -9.07 -4.10
C GLY A 125 36.37 -9.89 -5.18
N ARG A 126 35.50 -9.22 -5.93
CA ARG A 126 35.06 -9.66 -7.26
C ARG A 126 36.29 -9.75 -8.15
N SER A 127 36.66 -10.95 -8.57
CA SER A 127 37.80 -11.22 -9.44
C SER A 127 37.71 -10.43 -10.75
N GLU A 128 38.87 -9.90 -11.12
CA GLU A 128 39.13 -8.99 -12.23
C GLU A 128 39.17 -9.74 -13.59
N ALA A 129 38.04 -10.34 -14.00
CA ALA A 129 37.97 -11.01 -15.32
C ALA A 129 36.66 -10.77 -16.09
N ASP A 130 35.74 -9.95 -15.58
CA ASP A 130 34.43 -9.75 -16.23
C ASP A 130 33.92 -8.30 -16.06
N GLN A 131 34.73 -7.32 -16.47
CA GLN A 131 34.33 -5.91 -16.51
C GLN A 131 33.93 -5.50 -17.94
N PRO A 132 32.65 -5.14 -18.22
CA PRO A 132 32.27 -4.55 -19.50
C PRO A 132 32.95 -3.18 -19.68
N PRO A 133 33.23 -2.73 -20.93
CA PRO A 133 34.07 -1.56 -21.19
C PRO A 133 33.49 -0.29 -20.54
N LYS A 134 34.32 0.37 -19.72
CA LYS A 134 33.94 1.59 -19.00
C LYS A 134 33.73 2.75 -19.97
N LYS A 135 32.46 3.05 -20.29
CA LYS A 135 32.08 4.34 -20.90
C LYS A 135 32.30 5.43 -19.85
N LYS A 136 33.13 6.43 -20.16
CA LYS A 136 33.40 7.60 -19.31
C LYS A 136 32.06 8.32 -19.02
N SER A 137 31.51 8.16 -17.82
CA SER A 137 30.36 8.93 -17.39
C SER A 137 30.81 10.37 -17.11
N LYS A 138 30.22 11.34 -17.81
CA LYS A 138 30.44 12.74 -17.49
C LYS A 138 29.84 12.99 -16.10
N ARG A 139 30.70 13.30 -15.11
CA ARG A 139 30.29 13.65 -13.75
C ARG A 139 29.26 14.77 -13.80
N PHE A 140 28.09 14.49 -13.24
CA PHE A 140 27.03 15.47 -13.06
C PHE A 140 27.49 16.53 -12.05
N HIS A 141 27.63 17.79 -12.49
CA HIS A 141 27.91 18.93 -11.62
C HIS A 141 26.60 19.66 -11.30
N PRO A 142 26.23 19.84 -10.03
CA PRO A 142 24.93 20.39 -9.62
C PRO A 142 24.76 21.90 -9.93
N LEU A 143 25.78 22.57 -10.48
CA LEU A 143 25.72 23.99 -10.86
C LEU A 143 25.52 24.24 -12.37
N THR A 144 25.38 23.21 -13.21
CA THR A 144 25.11 23.40 -14.66
C THR A 144 23.62 23.45 -15.02
N TRP A 145 22.72 23.35 -14.03
CA TRP A 145 21.27 23.39 -14.24
C TRP A 145 20.72 24.79 -14.59
N LYS A 146 21.51 25.85 -14.42
CA LYS A 146 21.16 27.21 -14.81
C LYS A 146 21.74 27.57 -16.18
N ALA A 147 21.22 26.98 -17.26
CA ALA A 147 21.29 27.56 -18.61
C ALA A 147 20.53 26.73 -19.66
N LYS A 148 19.21 26.53 -19.50
CA LYS A 148 18.33 26.38 -20.66
C LYS A 148 17.04 27.15 -20.40
N GLY A 149 16.95 28.33 -21.00
CA GLY A 149 15.75 29.16 -20.99
C GLY A 149 14.54 28.43 -21.59
N PRO A 150 13.31 28.93 -21.36
CA PRO A 150 12.09 28.25 -21.75
C PRO A 150 12.00 28.15 -23.28
N LYS A 151 12.00 26.91 -23.80
CA LYS A 151 11.59 26.66 -25.19
C LYS A 151 10.08 26.83 -25.27
N LYS A 152 9.64 27.77 -26.12
CA LYS A 152 8.25 28.08 -26.44
C LYS A 152 7.42 26.81 -26.63
N GLN A 153 6.34 26.74 -25.86
CA GLN A 153 5.30 25.72 -25.90
C GLN A 153 4.44 25.97 -27.13
N GLN A 154 4.87 25.50 -28.29
CA GLN A 154 4.11 25.57 -29.54
C GLN A 154 3.64 24.17 -29.93
N GLN A 155 2.75 23.61 -29.12
CA GLN A 155 2.08 22.35 -29.45
C GLN A 155 0.75 22.18 -28.68
N GLN A 156 -0.06 23.24 -28.58
CA GLN A 156 -1.44 23.13 -28.06
C GLN A 156 -2.48 23.91 -28.88
N ASP A 157 -2.16 24.37 -30.10
CA ASP A 157 -3.15 25.05 -30.95
C ASP A 157 -3.63 24.23 -32.17
N ARG A 158 -3.05 23.05 -32.42
CA ARG A 158 -3.44 22.23 -33.60
C ARG A 158 -4.66 21.34 -33.39
N VAL A 159 -5.12 21.16 -32.15
CA VAL A 159 -6.29 20.31 -31.85
C VAL A 159 -7.57 21.15 -31.75
N LEU A 160 -7.48 22.41 -31.31
CA LEU A 160 -8.62 23.34 -31.24
C LEU A 160 -9.00 23.93 -32.60
N ASP A 161 -8.03 24.11 -33.52
CA ASP A 161 -8.29 24.64 -34.86
C ASP A 161 -8.93 23.60 -35.82
N ARG A 162 -8.81 22.30 -35.49
CA ARG A 162 -9.47 21.23 -36.25
C ARG A 162 -10.94 21.06 -35.87
N PHE A 163 -11.32 21.46 -34.65
CA PHE A 163 -12.68 21.33 -34.15
C PHE A 163 -13.58 22.51 -34.57
N HIS A 164 -13.00 23.69 -34.84
CA HIS A 164 -13.76 24.85 -35.29
C HIS A 164 -14.05 24.84 -36.80
N LYS A 165 -13.23 24.16 -37.61
CA LYS A 165 -13.42 24.06 -39.08
C LYS A 165 -14.47 23.05 -39.53
N SER A 166 -14.93 22.16 -38.65
CA SER A 166 -15.98 21.17 -38.96
C SER A 166 -17.39 21.64 -38.58
N ARG A 167 -17.54 22.81 -37.95
CA ARG A 167 -18.83 23.36 -37.50
C ARG A 167 -19.40 24.47 -38.38
N THR A 168 -18.70 24.87 -39.45
CA THR A 168 -19.18 25.89 -40.38
C THR A 168 -19.24 25.35 -41.80
N ASN A 169 -20.24 24.53 -42.09
CA ASN A 169 -20.79 24.41 -43.44
C ASN A 169 -22.22 24.94 -43.39
N PRO A 170 -22.51 26.13 -43.95
CA PRO A 170 -23.88 26.58 -44.15
C PRO A 170 -24.53 25.72 -45.24
N SER A 171 -25.76 25.28 -45.01
CA SER A 171 -26.54 24.56 -46.01
C SER A 171 -26.86 25.46 -47.19
N GLN A 172 -26.72 24.93 -48.40
CA GLN A 172 -27.54 25.28 -49.55
C GLN A 172 -28.13 23.99 -50.11
#